data_AF-A0A2C5XBG5-F1
#
_entry.id   AF-A0A2C5XBG5-F1
#
_cell.length_a   1.000
_cell.length_b   1.000
_cell.length_c   1.000
_cell.angle_alpha   90.00
_cell.angle_beta   90.00
_cell.angle_gamma   90.00
#
_symmetry.space_group_name_H-M   'P 1'
#
loop_
_entity.id
_entity.type
_entity.pdbx_description
1 polymer ?
#
loop_
_entity_poly.entity_id
_entity_poly.type
_entity_poly.pdbx_seq_one_letter_code
_entity_poly.pdbx_strand_id
1 'polypeptide(L)'
;MEGDESDFYGDEDETRRLEGRVKGFDAAKWWQDPILPRGAFIKTQPTGDPSKGTVAKNSDFVNPFEGVSYAWQTHETIDAFLKRLPPSTTQVSPLVPWLYVCNPRSNFTTHKTSWQYQPSGGNEDEGPEMEGADLQRAQEGALVRLQAFHDTMKNVDSERKPQPFKTRLSNFERSEAVNNILQLSHSCQVRSGKWMLFAESESIDKFWKIIAQATIDDALGVAAKVQLSPESDPVQGRTERLICIYTRNFFDQEDVERVLAKLRELKVTPMKPIYYKPDIFTYLGIVPGNKYGIKASMYSSKDFLSTK
;
A
#
# COMPACT_ATOMS: atom_id res chain seq x y z
N MET A 1 6.17 8.81 42.42
CA MET A 1 6.60 9.72 41.36
C MET A 1 5.91 9.25 40.10
N GLU A 2 4.85 9.95 39.74
CA GLU A 2 4.03 9.70 38.56
C GLU A 2 4.88 10.00 37.32
N GLY A 3 5.07 8.98 36.48
CA GLY A 3 5.87 9.08 35.27
C GLY A 3 4.98 9.36 34.07
N ASP A 4 5.21 10.52 33.46
CA ASP A 4 4.63 11.07 32.23
C ASP A 4 4.20 10.02 31.19
N GLU A 5 2.91 10.06 30.83
CA GLU A 5 2.30 9.38 29.67
C GLU A 5 2.55 10.14 28.34
N SER A 6 3.67 10.86 28.23
CA SER A 6 3.86 11.91 27.20
C SER A 6 4.41 11.43 25.85
N ASP A 7 4.85 10.18 25.70
CA ASP A 7 5.45 9.69 24.45
C ASP A 7 4.43 9.04 23.47
N PHE A 8 3.12 9.11 23.77
CA PHE A 8 2.07 8.52 22.92
C PHE A 8 1.58 9.46 21.82
N TYR A 9 1.61 10.77 22.07
CA TYR A 9 1.22 11.78 21.11
C TYR A 9 2.49 12.29 20.41
N GLY A 10 2.36 12.79 19.17
CA GLY A 10 3.50 13.42 18.49
C GLY A 10 4.07 14.59 19.31
N ASP A 11 5.05 15.32 18.76
CA ASP A 11 5.53 16.53 19.43
C ASP A 11 4.38 17.46 19.86
N GLU A 12 4.59 18.24 20.93
CA GLU A 12 3.53 19.07 21.52
C GLU A 12 2.89 20.03 20.51
N ASP A 13 3.62 20.41 19.47
CA ASP A 13 3.15 21.29 18.40
C ASP A 13 2.16 20.57 17.48
N GLU A 14 2.45 19.31 17.10
CA GLU A 14 1.56 18.46 16.31
C GLU A 14 0.30 18.09 17.10
N THR A 15 0.44 17.78 18.38
CA THR A 15 -0.70 17.51 19.28
C THR A 15 -1.61 18.74 19.35
N ARG A 16 -1.05 19.93 19.58
CA ARG A 16 -1.80 21.19 19.63
C ARG A 16 -2.46 21.52 18.29
N ARG A 17 -1.80 21.22 17.17
CA ARG A 17 -2.34 21.40 15.80
C ARG A 17 -3.55 20.51 15.57
N LEU A 18 -3.46 19.22 15.93
CA LEU A 18 -4.54 18.25 15.77
C LEU A 18 -5.73 18.55 16.68
N GLU A 19 -5.47 18.90 17.95
CA GLU A 19 -6.52 19.35 18.88
C GLU A 19 -7.23 20.61 18.37
N GLY A 20 -6.50 21.55 17.78
CA GLY A 20 -7.06 22.73 17.13
C GLY A 20 -8.01 22.37 15.97
N ARG A 21 -7.63 21.38 15.15
CA ARG A 21 -8.47 20.89 14.05
C ARG A 21 -9.74 20.20 14.56
N VAL A 22 -9.64 19.41 15.63
CA VAL A 22 -10.81 18.75 16.25
C VAL A 22 -11.75 19.78 16.86
N LYS A 23 -11.23 20.78 17.59
CA LYS A 23 -12.04 21.87 18.17
C LYS A 23 -12.75 22.71 17.10
N GLY A 24 -12.12 22.90 15.94
CA GLY A 24 -12.71 23.61 14.81
C GLY A 24 -13.62 22.76 13.90
N PHE A 25 -13.73 21.46 14.15
CA PHE A 25 -14.51 20.56 13.31
C PHE A 25 -16.00 20.64 13.63
N ASP A 26 -16.77 21.18 12.70
CA ASP A 26 -18.22 21.20 12.77
C ASP A 26 -18.81 19.98 12.04
N ALA A 27 -19.14 18.95 12.82
CA ALA A 27 -19.72 17.72 12.32
C ALA A 27 -21.08 17.94 11.62
N ALA A 28 -21.87 18.92 12.06
CA ALA A 28 -23.19 19.19 11.49
C ALA A 28 -23.06 19.87 10.12
N LYS A 29 -22.14 20.84 9.99
CA LYS A 29 -21.79 21.47 8.71
C LYS A 29 -21.16 20.47 7.75
N TRP A 30 -20.28 19.59 8.24
CA TRP A 30 -19.68 18.52 7.44
C TRP A 30 -20.74 17.58 6.85
N TRP A 31 -21.77 17.22 7.62
CA TRP A 31 -22.87 16.37 7.14
C TRP A 31 -23.81 17.06 6.12
N GLN A 32 -23.82 18.39 6.11
CA GLN A 32 -24.67 19.21 5.24
C GLN A 32 -23.98 19.66 3.95
N ASP A 33 -22.65 19.53 3.85
CA ASP A 33 -21.90 19.97 2.66
C ASP A 33 -22.28 19.15 1.41
N PRO A 34 -22.78 19.75 0.31
CA PRO A 34 -23.19 19.03 -0.90
C PRO A 34 -22.02 18.61 -1.80
N ILE A 35 -20.79 19.06 -1.52
CA ILE A 35 -19.64 18.96 -2.44
C ILE A 35 -18.87 17.62 -2.30
N LEU A 36 -19.11 16.85 -1.24
CA LEU A 36 -18.57 15.50 -1.11
C LEU A 36 -19.48 14.49 -1.85
N PRO A 37 -18.93 13.56 -2.66
CA PRO A 37 -19.72 12.49 -3.25
C PRO A 37 -20.18 11.57 -2.11
N ARG A 38 -21.35 11.87 -1.55
CA ARG A 38 -22.11 10.93 -0.72
C ARG A 38 -22.28 9.71 -1.60
N GLY A 39 -21.71 8.57 -1.16
CA GLY A 39 -21.68 7.32 -1.92
C GLY A 39 -22.94 7.20 -2.76
N ALA A 40 -22.77 7.35 -4.07
CA ALA A 40 -23.89 7.37 -4.99
C ALA A 40 -24.60 6.03 -4.81
N PHE A 41 -25.76 6.07 -4.17
CA PHE A 41 -26.78 5.06 -4.38
C PHE A 41 -27.13 5.18 -5.87
N ILE A 42 -26.38 4.49 -6.72
CA ILE A 42 -26.81 4.26 -8.09
C ILE A 42 -28.02 3.33 -7.94
N LYS A 43 -29.21 3.92 -7.80
CA LYS A 43 -30.44 3.27 -8.23
C LYS A 43 -30.32 3.13 -9.74
N THR A 44 -29.74 2.03 -10.20
CA THR A 44 -29.87 1.61 -11.60
C THR A 44 -31.34 1.28 -11.83
N GLN A 45 -32.13 2.26 -12.25
CA GLN A 45 -33.34 1.93 -13.01
C GLN A 45 -32.87 1.47 -14.40
N PRO A 46 -33.26 0.26 -14.86
CA PRO A 46 -32.93 -0.17 -16.20
C PRO A 46 -33.83 0.57 -17.18
N THR A 47 -33.33 1.64 -17.79
CA THR A 47 -33.93 2.22 -18.99
C THR A 47 -33.18 1.69 -20.22
N GLY A 48 -33.62 0.53 -20.70
CA GLY A 48 -33.12 -0.07 -21.94
C GLY A 48 -34.07 -1.15 -22.45
N ASP A 49 -34.60 -0.93 -23.66
CA ASP A 49 -35.41 -1.85 -24.46
C ASP A 49 -34.70 -3.22 -24.60
N PRO A 50 -35.34 -4.36 -24.26
CA PRO A 50 -34.71 -5.68 -24.26
C PRO A 50 -34.47 -6.26 -25.67
N SER A 51 -34.58 -5.46 -26.73
CA SER A 51 -34.47 -5.93 -28.10
C SER A 51 -33.45 -5.14 -28.92
N LYS A 52 -32.15 -5.44 -28.77
CA LYS A 52 -31.13 -5.48 -29.86
C LYS A 52 -29.71 -5.66 -29.32
N GLY A 53 -29.03 -6.68 -29.82
CA GLY A 53 -27.57 -6.78 -29.81
C GLY A 53 -26.96 -7.44 -28.58
N THR A 54 -26.99 -8.77 -28.53
CA THR A 54 -26.15 -9.56 -27.62
C THR A 54 -24.68 -9.39 -28.02
N VAL A 55 -24.03 -8.35 -27.51
CA VAL A 55 -22.56 -8.34 -27.43
C VAL A 55 -22.21 -9.19 -26.23
N ALA A 56 -21.53 -10.31 -26.46
CA ALA A 56 -21.07 -11.21 -25.43
C ALA A 56 -20.28 -10.41 -24.36
N LYS A 57 -20.81 -10.31 -23.15
CA LYS A 57 -20.02 -9.86 -21.99
C LYS A 57 -19.01 -10.96 -21.71
N ASN A 58 -17.74 -10.75 -22.07
CA ASN A 58 -16.65 -11.53 -21.50
C ASN A 58 -16.66 -11.27 -19.99
N SER A 59 -17.11 -12.27 -19.22
CA SER A 59 -17.22 -12.26 -17.76
C SER A 59 -15.87 -12.26 -17.03
N ASP A 60 -14.77 -12.30 -17.77
CA ASP A 60 -13.45 -12.67 -17.24
C ASP A 60 -12.53 -11.47 -17.02
N PHE A 61 -13.03 -10.25 -17.25
CA PHE A 61 -12.30 -9.00 -17.07
C PHE A 61 -12.99 -8.13 -16.01
N VAL A 62 -12.54 -8.24 -14.76
CA VAL A 62 -13.02 -7.40 -13.66
C VAL A 62 -11.86 -6.55 -13.18
N ASN A 63 -11.99 -5.23 -13.33
CA ASN A 63 -11.07 -4.27 -12.74
C ASN A 63 -11.59 -3.88 -11.35
N PRO A 64 -10.88 -4.19 -10.24
CA PRO A 64 -11.30 -3.83 -8.89
C PRO A 64 -11.51 -2.34 -8.66
N PHE A 65 -10.91 -1.48 -9.50
CA PHE A 65 -11.02 -0.03 -9.44
C PHE A 65 -11.88 0.57 -10.57
N GLU A 66 -12.75 -0.23 -11.21
CA GLU A 66 -13.69 0.32 -12.20
C GLU A 66 -14.62 1.36 -11.55
N GLY A 67 -14.78 2.51 -12.20
CA GLY A 67 -15.50 3.68 -11.69
C GLY A 67 -14.69 4.61 -10.78
N VAL A 68 -13.49 4.22 -10.34
CA VAL A 68 -12.62 5.07 -9.50
C VAL A 68 -11.88 6.07 -10.37
N SER A 69 -12.17 7.36 -10.18
CA SER A 69 -11.72 8.44 -11.07
C SER A 69 -10.21 8.54 -11.23
N TYR A 70 -9.42 8.13 -10.22
CA TYR A 70 -7.95 8.18 -10.26
C TYR A 70 -7.30 6.86 -10.71
N ALA A 71 -8.09 5.86 -11.11
CA ALA A 71 -7.61 4.60 -11.65
C ALA A 71 -7.84 4.50 -13.17
N TRP A 72 -7.07 3.61 -13.81
CA TRP A 72 -7.34 3.18 -15.19
C TRP A 72 -8.67 2.44 -15.28
N GLN A 73 -9.41 2.70 -16.35
CA GLN A 73 -10.72 2.11 -16.63
C GLN A 73 -10.67 1.12 -17.79
N THR A 74 -11.43 0.02 -17.72
CA THR A 74 -11.43 -1.02 -18.77
C THR A 74 -11.88 -0.53 -20.15
N HIS A 75 -12.61 0.58 -20.19
CA HIS A 75 -13.10 1.22 -21.41
C HIS A 75 -12.17 2.30 -21.97
N GLU A 76 -11.01 2.56 -21.35
CA GLU A 76 -10.02 3.52 -21.85
C GLU A 76 -8.68 2.86 -22.19
N THR A 77 -7.95 3.42 -23.16
CA THR A 77 -6.58 2.99 -23.47
C THR A 77 -5.60 3.55 -22.45
N ILE A 78 -4.40 2.97 -22.35
CA ILE A 78 -3.36 3.53 -21.47
C ILE A 78 -3.03 4.99 -21.83
N ASP A 79 -3.04 5.33 -23.13
CA ASP A 79 -2.74 6.68 -23.59
C ASP A 79 -3.85 7.66 -23.21
N ALA A 80 -5.11 7.23 -23.25
CA ALA A 80 -6.23 8.04 -22.77
C ALA A 80 -6.14 8.28 -21.26
N PHE A 81 -5.81 7.24 -20.48
CA PHE A 81 -5.59 7.34 -19.04
C PHE A 81 -4.48 8.33 -18.69
N LEU A 82 -3.32 8.21 -19.33
CA LEU A 82 -2.17 9.08 -19.08
C LEU A 82 -2.37 10.51 -19.60
N LYS A 83 -3.20 10.70 -20.61
CA LYS A 83 -3.63 12.04 -21.04
C LYS A 83 -4.56 12.68 -20.00
N ARG A 84 -5.41 11.88 -19.37
CA ARG A 84 -6.36 12.31 -18.33
C ARG A 84 -5.67 12.60 -17.01
N LEU A 85 -4.71 11.76 -16.62
CA LEU A 85 -3.96 11.85 -15.35
C LEU A 85 -2.46 11.57 -15.57
N PRO A 86 -1.69 12.54 -16.08
CA PRO A 86 -0.24 12.40 -16.16
C PRO A 86 0.35 12.46 -14.75
N PRO A 87 1.15 11.47 -14.30
CA PRO A 87 1.75 11.51 -12.97
C PRO A 87 2.52 12.80 -12.70
N SER A 88 3.24 13.33 -13.69
CA SER A 88 4.09 14.53 -13.60
C SER A 88 3.33 15.81 -13.25
N THR A 89 2.09 15.96 -13.72
CA THR A 89 1.33 17.21 -13.58
C THR A 89 0.09 17.07 -12.71
N THR A 90 -0.37 15.85 -12.46
CA THR A 90 -1.50 15.61 -11.56
C THR A 90 -1.06 15.87 -10.12
N GLN A 91 -1.76 16.80 -9.45
CA GLN A 91 -1.50 17.14 -8.06
C GLN A 91 -2.18 16.14 -7.11
N VAL A 92 -1.48 15.79 -6.04
CA VAL A 92 -2.06 14.99 -4.96
C VAL A 92 -3.19 15.76 -4.29
N SER A 93 -4.31 15.08 -4.03
CA SER A 93 -5.41 15.63 -3.24
C SER A 93 -6.13 14.50 -2.49
N PRO A 94 -6.98 14.79 -1.49
CA PRO A 94 -7.79 13.76 -0.85
C PRO A 94 -8.70 12.97 -1.82
N LEU A 95 -9.05 13.56 -2.98
CA LEU A 95 -9.84 12.90 -4.02
C LEU A 95 -8.99 12.12 -5.03
N VAL A 96 -7.69 12.39 -5.10
CA VAL A 96 -6.73 11.77 -6.01
C VAL A 96 -5.42 11.57 -5.24
N PRO A 97 -5.37 10.60 -4.32
CA PRO A 97 -4.19 10.41 -3.48
C PRO A 97 -3.05 9.70 -4.25
N TRP A 98 -3.42 8.85 -5.21
CA TRP A 98 -2.52 8.04 -6.04
C TRP A 98 -3.16 7.81 -7.41
N LEU A 99 -2.35 7.42 -8.40
CA LEU A 99 -2.87 6.80 -9.62
C LEU A 99 -2.74 5.29 -9.53
N TYR A 100 -3.76 4.58 -10.00
CA TYR A 100 -3.83 3.13 -9.94
C TYR A 100 -4.04 2.49 -11.29
N VAL A 101 -3.43 1.32 -11.47
CA VAL A 101 -3.88 0.34 -12.46
C VAL A 101 -4.02 -1.03 -11.81
N CYS A 102 -4.98 -1.81 -12.29
CA CYS A 102 -5.14 -3.20 -11.92
C CYS A 102 -5.10 -4.09 -13.15
N ASN A 103 -4.59 -5.28 -12.94
CA ASN A 103 -4.69 -6.36 -13.91
C ASN A 103 -6.15 -6.83 -13.97
N PRO A 104 -6.84 -6.69 -15.11
CA PRO A 104 -8.27 -7.01 -15.22
C PRO A 104 -8.56 -8.52 -15.20
N ARG A 105 -7.54 -9.38 -15.35
CA ARG A 105 -7.68 -10.86 -15.29
C ARG A 105 -7.47 -11.43 -13.89
N SER A 106 -7.45 -10.57 -12.88
CA SER A 106 -7.07 -10.95 -11.53
C SER A 106 -8.32 -11.23 -10.69
N ASN A 107 -8.34 -12.34 -9.96
CA ASN A 107 -9.45 -12.73 -9.05
C ASN A 107 -9.47 -11.87 -7.76
N PHE A 108 -9.21 -10.57 -7.87
CA PHE A 108 -9.23 -9.65 -6.75
C PHE A 108 -10.60 -9.01 -6.62
N THR A 109 -11.03 -8.79 -5.39
CA THR A 109 -12.33 -8.19 -5.15
C THR A 109 -12.26 -6.68 -5.21
N THR A 110 -13.35 -6.07 -5.67
CA THR A 110 -13.55 -4.63 -5.59
C THR A 110 -13.53 -4.13 -4.15
N HIS A 111 -13.13 -2.88 -4.01
CA HIS A 111 -13.24 -2.02 -2.83
C HIS A 111 -14.56 -2.21 -2.02
N LYS A 112 -14.61 -3.16 -1.06
CA LYS A 112 -15.70 -3.24 -0.06
C LYS A 112 -15.77 -1.96 0.78
N THR A 113 -16.90 -1.26 0.78
CA THR A 113 -17.16 -0.05 1.61
C THR A 113 -16.70 -0.10 3.08
N SER A 114 -16.40 -1.27 3.65
CA SER A 114 -15.75 -1.48 4.94
C SER A 114 -14.27 -1.06 5.04
N TRP A 115 -13.59 -0.65 3.95
CA TRP A 115 -12.19 -0.15 3.97
C TRP A 115 -11.97 1.14 4.78
N GLN A 116 -13.03 1.79 5.26
CA GLN A 116 -12.98 3.07 5.98
C GLN A 116 -12.57 2.96 7.46
N TYR A 117 -12.37 1.75 7.99
CA TYR A 117 -11.91 1.58 9.37
C TYR A 117 -10.47 1.06 9.41
N GLN A 118 -9.53 1.95 9.08
CA GLN A 118 -8.11 1.78 9.39
C GLN A 118 -7.78 2.71 10.56
N PRO A 119 -7.27 2.21 11.71
CA PRO A 119 -6.88 3.06 12.84
C PRO A 119 -5.68 3.98 12.54
N SER A 120 -5.06 3.85 11.36
CA SER A 120 -3.83 4.54 10.96
C SER A 120 -4.04 5.22 9.61
N GLY A 121 -4.19 6.55 9.59
CA GLY A 121 -4.30 7.31 8.35
C GLY A 121 -3.07 7.12 7.45
N GLY A 122 -3.30 6.99 6.14
CA GLY A 122 -2.25 6.78 5.13
C GLY A 122 -2.12 5.34 4.61
N ASN A 123 -2.89 4.39 5.16
CA ASN A 123 -2.96 2.99 4.72
C ASN A 123 -4.24 2.66 3.93
N GLU A 124 -5.10 3.66 3.72
CA GLU A 124 -6.41 3.56 3.06
C GLU A 124 -6.29 3.25 1.56
N ASP A 125 -5.12 3.51 0.99
CA ASP A 125 -4.82 3.34 -0.42
C ASP A 125 -3.81 2.20 -0.62
N GLU A 126 -4.07 0.99 -0.17
CA GLU A 126 -3.24 -0.17 -0.53
C GLU A 126 -3.80 -0.93 -1.73
N GLY A 127 -3.03 -1.90 -2.25
CA GLY A 127 -3.44 -2.70 -3.39
C GLY A 127 -4.73 -3.48 -3.10
N PRO A 128 -5.38 -4.03 -4.13
CA PRO A 128 -6.65 -4.73 -3.95
C PRO A 128 -6.47 -5.95 -3.05
N GLU A 129 -7.46 -6.21 -2.18
CA GLU A 129 -7.50 -7.40 -1.33
C GLU A 129 -7.99 -8.65 -2.09
N MET A 130 -7.47 -9.79 -1.66
CA MET A 130 -7.95 -11.10 -2.09
C MET A 130 -9.36 -11.37 -1.52
N GLU A 131 -10.21 -12.01 -2.31
CA GLU A 131 -11.50 -12.48 -1.81
C GLU A 131 -11.30 -13.38 -0.58
N GLY A 132 -11.95 -13.06 0.54
CA GLY A 132 -11.85 -13.84 1.78
C GLY A 132 -10.75 -13.38 2.75
N ALA A 133 -10.04 -12.28 2.44
CA ALA A 133 -9.12 -11.65 3.38
C ALA A 133 -9.82 -11.22 4.68
N ASP A 134 -9.20 -11.56 5.81
CA ASP A 134 -9.59 -11.13 7.15
C ASP A 134 -8.52 -10.16 7.69
N LEU A 135 -8.54 -8.93 7.15
CA LEU A 135 -7.55 -7.92 7.47
C LEU A 135 -7.57 -7.52 8.94
N GLN A 136 -8.77 -7.38 9.52
CA GLN A 136 -8.94 -7.02 10.92
C GLN A 136 -8.22 -8.03 11.82
N ARG A 137 -8.48 -9.33 11.65
CA ARG A 137 -7.82 -10.37 12.44
C ARG A 137 -6.32 -10.42 12.21
N ALA A 138 -5.86 -10.23 10.97
CA ALA A 138 -4.43 -10.18 10.67
C ALA A 138 -3.75 -9.03 11.41
N GLN A 139 -4.33 -7.83 11.36
CA GLN A 139 -3.78 -6.62 11.97
C GLN A 139 -3.81 -6.70 13.50
N GLU A 140 -4.95 -7.02 14.11
CA GLU A 140 -5.09 -7.15 15.57
C GLU A 140 -4.15 -8.23 16.12
N GLY A 141 -4.13 -9.41 15.49
CA GLY A 141 -3.28 -10.51 15.93
C GLY A 141 -1.78 -10.24 15.73
N ALA A 142 -1.42 -9.42 14.75
CA ALA A 142 -0.04 -8.98 14.54
C ALA A 142 0.37 -7.87 15.51
N LEU A 143 -0.52 -6.95 15.86
CA LEU A 143 -0.28 -5.94 16.91
C LEU A 143 -0.03 -6.60 18.27
N VAL A 144 -0.79 -7.64 18.62
CA VAL A 144 -0.55 -8.42 19.86
C VAL A 144 0.84 -9.06 19.84
N ARG A 145 1.30 -9.59 18.71
CA ARG A 145 2.66 -10.16 18.55
C ARG A 145 3.75 -9.09 18.68
N LEU A 146 3.55 -7.92 18.08
CA LEU A 146 4.48 -6.79 18.21
C LEU A 146 4.57 -6.30 19.66
N GLN A 147 3.44 -6.23 20.36
CA GLN A 147 3.40 -5.83 21.77
C GLN A 147 4.13 -6.86 22.65
N ALA A 148 3.84 -8.15 22.48
CA ALA A 148 4.53 -9.22 23.21
C ALA A 148 6.06 -9.20 22.96
N PHE A 149 6.46 -8.98 21.71
CA PHE A 149 7.87 -8.80 21.36
C PHE A 149 8.48 -7.58 22.06
N HIS A 150 7.80 -6.43 22.04
CA HIS A 150 8.26 -5.21 22.70
C HIS A 150 8.46 -5.38 24.21
N ASP A 151 7.51 -6.03 24.88
CA ASP A 151 7.60 -6.31 26.32
C ASP A 151 8.73 -7.30 26.62
N THR A 152 8.94 -8.29 25.75
CA THR A 152 10.09 -9.19 25.84
C THR A 152 11.41 -8.43 25.70
N MET A 153 11.51 -7.48 24.76
CA MET A 153 12.73 -6.68 24.57
C MET A 153 13.05 -5.79 25.77
N LYS A 154 12.04 -5.16 26.38
CA LYS A 154 12.21 -4.42 27.64
C LYS A 154 12.81 -5.30 28.74
N ASN A 155 12.33 -6.53 28.86
CA ASN A 155 12.85 -7.49 29.85
C ASN A 155 14.30 -7.84 29.54
N VAL A 156 14.64 -8.19 28.29
CA VAL A 156 16.02 -8.51 27.87
C VAL A 156 16.98 -7.35 28.17
N ASP A 157 16.56 -6.11 27.92
CA ASP A 157 17.38 -4.93 28.20
C ASP A 157 17.62 -4.73 29.70
N SER A 158 16.62 -5.03 30.53
CA SER A 158 16.72 -4.94 32.00
C SER A 158 17.61 -6.02 32.63
N GLU A 159 17.85 -7.15 31.94
CA GLU A 159 18.62 -8.27 32.50
C GLU A 159 20.10 -7.92 32.72
N ARG A 160 20.70 -8.47 33.79
CA ARG A 160 22.15 -8.39 34.04
C ARG A 160 22.93 -9.46 33.25
N LYS A 161 22.74 -9.51 31.94
CA LYS A 161 23.45 -10.42 31.02
C LYS A 161 24.47 -9.66 30.15
N PRO A 162 25.54 -10.33 29.67
CA PRO A 162 26.49 -9.71 28.74
C PRO A 162 25.82 -9.22 27.44
N GLN A 163 26.28 -8.10 26.90
CA GLN A 163 25.71 -7.49 25.69
C GLN A 163 25.61 -8.42 24.47
N PRO A 164 26.60 -9.31 24.17
CA PRO A 164 26.49 -10.25 23.06
C PRO A 164 25.37 -11.29 23.26
N PHE A 165 25.06 -11.65 24.50
CA PHE A 165 23.94 -12.54 24.81
C PHE A 165 22.61 -11.84 24.52
N LYS A 166 22.43 -10.61 25.02
CA LYS A 166 21.24 -9.80 24.77
C LYS A 166 20.99 -9.61 23.27
N THR A 167 22.03 -9.23 22.53
CA THR A 167 21.94 -9.01 21.07
C THR A 167 21.47 -10.26 20.32
N ARG A 168 22.00 -11.44 20.67
CA ARG A 168 21.58 -12.71 20.03
C ARG A 168 20.13 -13.04 20.35
N LEU A 169 19.71 -12.88 21.60
CA LEU A 169 18.34 -13.12 22.03
C LEU A 169 17.38 -12.13 21.35
N SER A 170 17.69 -10.83 21.35
CA SER A 170 16.87 -9.82 20.66
C SER A 170 16.72 -10.10 19.17
N ASN A 171 17.78 -10.57 18.50
CA ASN A 171 17.72 -10.93 17.09
C ASN A 171 16.83 -12.16 16.85
N PHE A 172 16.93 -13.18 17.72
CA PHE A 172 16.09 -14.37 17.67
C PHE A 172 14.61 -14.01 17.87
N GLU A 173 14.28 -13.31 18.96
CA GLU A 173 12.90 -12.89 19.28
C GLU A 173 12.30 -12.01 18.19
N ARG A 174 13.12 -11.10 17.62
CA ARG A 174 12.67 -10.25 16.50
C ARG A 174 12.34 -11.09 15.27
N SER A 175 13.20 -12.05 14.94
CA SER A 175 12.98 -12.95 13.80
C SER A 175 11.72 -13.79 13.99
N GLU A 176 11.52 -14.33 15.19
CA GLU A 176 10.32 -15.11 15.54
C GLU A 176 9.05 -14.25 15.48
N ALA A 177 9.07 -13.04 16.03
CA ALA A 177 7.94 -12.12 15.96
C ALA A 177 7.57 -11.79 14.51
N VAL A 178 8.56 -11.46 13.67
CA VAL A 178 8.36 -11.19 12.24
C VAL A 178 7.77 -12.40 11.51
N ASN A 179 8.34 -13.59 11.72
CA ASN A 179 7.83 -14.81 11.09
C ASN A 179 6.38 -15.08 11.52
N ASN A 180 6.08 -14.97 12.81
CA ASN A 180 4.72 -15.17 13.34
C ASN A 180 3.69 -14.18 12.77
N ILE A 181 4.09 -12.91 12.53
CA ILE A 181 3.25 -11.91 11.88
C ILE A 181 2.97 -12.29 10.43
N LEU A 182 4.01 -12.66 9.67
CA LEU A 182 3.87 -13.05 8.26
C LEU A 182 3.01 -14.31 8.10
N GLN A 183 3.21 -15.33 8.94
CA GLN A 183 2.41 -16.57 8.93
C GLN A 183 0.95 -16.32 9.28
N LEU A 184 0.69 -15.46 10.28
CA LEU A 184 -0.69 -15.07 10.62
C LEU A 184 -1.35 -14.35 9.44
N SER A 185 -0.68 -13.35 8.88
CA SER A 185 -1.17 -12.58 7.72
C SER A 185 -1.54 -13.50 6.56
N HIS A 186 -0.65 -14.46 6.26
CA HIS A 186 -0.90 -15.44 5.20
C HIS A 186 -2.10 -16.36 5.51
N SER A 187 -2.28 -16.77 6.76
CA SER A 187 -3.41 -17.60 7.20
C SER A 187 -4.75 -16.85 7.12
N CYS A 188 -4.72 -15.54 7.38
CA CYS A 188 -5.83 -14.61 7.20
C CYS A 188 -6.04 -14.14 5.75
N GLN A 189 -5.32 -14.72 4.79
CA GLN A 189 -5.37 -14.36 3.35
C GLN A 189 -4.95 -12.91 3.02
N VAL A 190 -4.32 -12.20 3.95
CA VAL A 190 -3.63 -10.93 3.70
C VAL A 190 -2.23 -11.25 3.21
N ARG A 191 -2.11 -11.52 1.90
CA ARG A 191 -0.90 -12.09 1.29
C ARG A 191 -0.18 -11.15 0.34
N SER A 192 -0.79 -10.01 0.01
CA SER A 192 -0.20 -9.06 -0.93
C SER A 192 1.07 -8.42 -0.38
N GLY A 193 1.95 -8.04 -1.29
CA GLY A 193 3.10 -7.20 -1.00
C GLY A 193 3.53 -6.48 -2.27
N LYS A 194 4.47 -5.54 -2.15
CA LYS A 194 4.86 -4.68 -3.26
C LYS A 194 6.36 -4.49 -3.40
N TRP A 195 6.83 -4.48 -4.64
CA TRP A 195 8.10 -3.87 -5.00
C TRP A 195 7.95 -2.36 -4.95
N MET A 196 8.85 -1.69 -4.21
CA MET A 196 8.88 -0.23 -4.05
C MET A 196 10.02 0.37 -4.88
N LEU A 197 9.65 1.13 -5.90
CA LEU A 197 10.56 1.73 -6.87
C LEU A 197 10.51 3.25 -6.78
N PHE A 198 11.67 3.89 -6.69
CA PHE A 198 11.78 5.35 -6.64
C PHE A 198 12.30 5.83 -8.01
N ALA A 199 11.44 6.49 -8.77
CA ALA A 199 11.74 6.99 -10.11
C ALA A 199 11.93 8.50 -10.09
N GLU A 200 12.95 8.98 -10.81
CA GLU A 200 13.22 10.42 -10.96
C GLU A 200 12.05 11.13 -11.67
N SER A 201 11.83 12.39 -11.33
CA SER A 201 10.73 13.22 -11.86
C SER A 201 10.72 13.31 -13.39
N GLU A 202 11.88 13.25 -14.04
CA GLU A 202 12.02 13.30 -15.50
C GLU A 202 11.60 11.99 -16.17
N SER A 203 11.73 10.87 -15.47
CA SER A 203 11.47 9.53 -16.00
C SER A 203 10.11 8.96 -15.60
N ILE A 204 9.40 9.63 -14.68
CA ILE A 204 8.22 9.11 -14.02
C ILE A 204 7.07 8.77 -14.97
N ASP A 205 6.74 9.63 -15.93
CA ASP A 205 5.64 9.38 -16.87
C ASP A 205 5.97 8.22 -17.80
N LYS A 206 7.22 8.13 -18.25
CA LYS A 206 7.72 7.04 -19.08
C LYS A 206 7.68 5.72 -18.32
N PHE A 207 8.20 5.69 -17.10
CA PHE A 207 8.24 4.48 -16.28
C PHE A 207 6.83 4.03 -15.91
N TRP A 208 5.98 4.98 -15.50
CA TRP A 208 4.59 4.69 -15.19
C TRP A 208 3.85 4.13 -16.39
N LYS A 209 4.00 4.70 -17.60
CA LYS A 209 3.37 4.15 -18.81
C LYS A 209 3.75 2.69 -19.04
N ILE A 210 5.04 2.36 -18.95
CA ILE A 210 5.55 1.01 -19.18
C ILE A 210 5.02 0.04 -18.11
N ILE A 211 5.11 0.44 -16.84
CA ILE A 211 4.65 -0.39 -15.70
C ILE A 211 3.14 -0.59 -15.75
N ALA A 212 2.40 0.47 -16.04
CA ALA A 212 0.95 0.44 -16.09
C ALA A 212 0.46 -0.49 -17.20
N GLN A 213 0.99 -0.34 -18.42
CA GLN A 213 0.67 -1.22 -19.54
C GLN A 213 1.03 -2.69 -19.22
N ALA A 214 2.24 -2.94 -18.72
CA ALA A 214 2.67 -4.29 -18.38
C ALA A 214 1.86 -4.93 -17.24
N THR A 215 1.27 -4.12 -16.34
CA THR A 215 0.36 -4.61 -15.30
C THR A 215 -1.01 -4.97 -15.89
N ILE A 216 -1.56 -4.13 -16.78
CA ILE A 216 -2.82 -4.39 -17.49
C ILE A 216 -2.71 -5.66 -18.35
N ASP A 217 -1.54 -5.88 -18.98
CA ASP A 217 -1.27 -7.02 -19.85
C ASP A 217 -0.95 -8.33 -19.09
N ASP A 218 -1.05 -8.33 -17.75
CA ASP A 218 -0.72 -9.50 -16.90
C ASP A 218 0.76 -9.93 -16.99
N ALA A 219 1.65 -9.01 -17.41
CA ALA A 219 3.09 -9.27 -17.49
C ALA A 219 3.82 -8.98 -16.17
N LEU A 220 3.32 -8.02 -15.38
CA LEU A 220 3.79 -7.75 -14.02
C LEU A 220 2.92 -8.47 -12.99
N GLY A 221 2.58 -7.81 -11.89
CA GLY A 221 1.75 -8.37 -10.84
C GLY A 221 0.28 -7.95 -10.98
N VAL A 222 -0.39 -7.81 -9.84
CA VAL A 222 -1.86 -7.72 -9.78
C VAL A 222 -2.37 -6.29 -9.83
N ALA A 223 -1.53 -5.34 -9.41
CA ALA A 223 -1.81 -3.92 -9.42
C ALA A 223 -0.51 -3.13 -9.42
N ALA A 224 -0.60 -1.85 -9.78
CA ALA A 224 0.45 -0.89 -9.56
C ALA A 224 -0.13 0.46 -9.15
N LYS A 225 0.64 1.23 -8.38
CA LYS A 225 0.30 2.62 -8.03
C LYS A 225 1.50 3.54 -8.15
N VAL A 226 1.26 4.81 -8.45
CA VAL A 226 2.30 5.84 -8.53
C VAL A 226 1.94 7.07 -7.72
N GLN A 227 2.94 7.59 -7.01
CA GLN A 227 2.84 8.80 -6.24
C GLN A 227 2.77 10.02 -7.17
N LEU A 228 1.85 10.92 -6.85
CA LEU A 228 1.63 12.16 -7.57
C LEU A 228 2.56 13.28 -7.10
N SER A 229 2.58 14.38 -7.85
CA SER A 229 3.37 15.54 -7.47
C SER A 229 2.84 16.14 -6.16
N PRO A 230 3.69 16.39 -5.14
CA PRO A 230 3.28 17.14 -3.96
C PRO A 230 2.91 18.60 -4.34
N GLU A 231 1.91 19.18 -3.67
CA GLU A 231 1.44 20.57 -3.89
C GLU A 231 2.51 21.63 -3.58
N SER A 232 3.46 21.30 -2.72
CA SER A 232 4.62 22.11 -2.36
C SER A 232 5.66 21.13 -1.80
N ASP A 233 6.92 21.23 -2.19
CA ASP A 233 8.01 20.43 -1.62
C ASP A 233 8.61 21.19 -0.41
N PRO A 234 8.28 20.83 0.84
CA PRO A 234 8.85 21.47 2.02
C PRO A 234 9.99 20.62 2.61
N VAL A 235 10.30 19.46 2.03
CA VAL A 235 11.28 18.50 2.58
C VAL A 235 12.36 18.22 1.55
N GLN A 236 13.17 19.26 1.31
CA GLN A 236 14.56 19.16 0.84
C GLN A 236 14.81 18.11 -0.26
N GLY A 237 14.39 18.40 -1.49
CA GLY A 237 15.11 17.93 -2.68
C GLY A 237 14.94 16.44 -3.03
N ARG A 238 13.92 15.75 -2.50
CA ARG A 238 13.52 14.44 -3.03
C ARG A 238 12.68 14.63 -4.29
N THR A 239 13.35 14.58 -5.43
CA THR A 239 12.74 14.58 -6.77
C THR A 239 12.23 13.20 -7.21
N GLU A 240 12.56 12.14 -6.47
CA GLU A 240 12.12 10.78 -6.77
C GLU A 240 10.67 10.55 -6.29
N ARG A 241 9.85 9.92 -7.13
CA ARG A 241 8.47 9.52 -6.82
C ARG A 241 8.34 8.00 -6.69
N LEU A 242 7.55 7.56 -5.72
CA LEU A 242 7.33 6.14 -5.45
C LEU A 242 6.37 5.52 -6.48
N ILE A 243 6.77 4.39 -7.06
CA ILE A 243 5.91 3.45 -7.79
C ILE A 243 5.91 2.13 -7.03
N CYS A 244 4.73 1.61 -6.72
CA CYS A 244 4.57 0.30 -6.11
C CYS A 244 3.98 -0.68 -7.13
N ILE A 245 4.57 -1.87 -7.21
CA ILE A 245 4.08 -2.97 -8.06
C ILE A 245 3.73 -4.14 -7.15
N TYR A 246 2.46 -4.51 -7.12
CA TYR A 246 1.92 -5.50 -6.19
C TYR A 246 1.99 -6.90 -6.75
N THR A 247 2.39 -7.86 -5.92
CA THR A 247 2.25 -9.30 -6.22
C THR A 247 1.14 -9.90 -5.35
N ARG A 248 0.67 -11.10 -5.74
CA ARG A 248 -0.44 -11.75 -5.07
C ARG A 248 -0.07 -12.30 -3.69
N ASN A 249 1.13 -12.86 -3.57
CA ASN A 249 1.55 -13.56 -2.37
C ASN A 249 3.03 -13.28 -2.07
N PHE A 250 3.32 -12.62 -0.96
CA PHE A 250 4.70 -12.36 -0.53
C PHE A 250 5.50 -13.62 -0.18
N PHE A 251 4.85 -14.77 0.06
CA PHE A 251 5.53 -16.05 0.23
C PHE A 251 5.80 -16.79 -1.10
N ASP A 252 5.19 -16.35 -2.20
CA ASP A 252 5.49 -16.88 -3.53
C ASP A 252 6.74 -16.19 -4.07
N GLN A 253 7.90 -16.68 -3.64
CA GLN A 253 9.19 -16.10 -4.03
C GLN A 253 9.41 -16.16 -5.54
N GLU A 254 8.87 -17.17 -6.23
CA GLU A 254 8.98 -17.31 -7.68
C GLU A 254 8.23 -16.19 -8.40
N ASP A 255 7.00 -15.87 -7.98
CA ASP A 255 6.25 -14.73 -8.53
C ASP A 255 6.91 -13.38 -8.20
N VAL A 256 7.40 -13.22 -6.96
CA VAL A 256 8.13 -12.01 -6.53
C VAL A 256 9.38 -11.79 -7.40
N GLU A 257 10.15 -12.85 -7.68
CA GLU A 257 11.32 -12.80 -8.55
C GLU A 257 10.94 -12.59 -10.02
N ARG A 258 9.89 -13.26 -10.51
CA ARG A 258 9.37 -13.10 -11.88
C ARG A 258 9.02 -11.64 -12.17
N VAL A 259 8.30 -10.98 -11.26
CA VAL A 259 7.95 -9.57 -11.39
C VAL A 259 9.20 -8.70 -11.40
N LEU A 260 10.18 -8.96 -10.53
CA LEU A 260 11.46 -8.24 -10.53
C LEU A 260 12.24 -8.42 -11.83
N ALA A 261 12.31 -9.66 -12.35
CA ALA A 261 12.96 -9.98 -13.61
C ALA A 261 12.29 -9.24 -14.78
N LYS A 262 10.95 -9.17 -14.79
CA LYS A 262 10.21 -8.42 -15.81
C LYS A 262 10.46 -6.91 -15.71
N LEU A 263 10.52 -6.34 -14.51
CA LEU A 263 10.89 -4.92 -14.34
C LEU A 263 12.29 -4.62 -14.90
N ARG A 264 13.26 -5.55 -14.74
CA ARG A 264 14.60 -5.44 -15.32
C ARG A 264 14.58 -5.53 -16.85
N GLU A 265 13.82 -6.48 -17.40
CA GLU A 265 13.64 -6.64 -18.86
C GLU A 265 13.06 -5.38 -19.51
N LEU A 266 12.08 -4.77 -18.85
CA LEU A 266 11.43 -3.52 -19.27
C LEU A 266 12.32 -2.27 -19.06
N LYS A 267 13.49 -2.42 -18.43
CA LYS A 267 14.45 -1.34 -18.13
C LYS A 267 13.83 -0.18 -17.34
N VAL A 268 12.92 -0.50 -16.43
CA VAL A 268 12.26 0.48 -15.54
C VAL A 268 12.80 0.45 -14.11
N THR A 269 13.78 -0.42 -13.81
CA THR A 269 14.44 -0.45 -12.49
C THR A 269 15.51 0.65 -12.37
N PRO A 270 15.57 1.41 -11.26
CA PRO A 270 16.65 2.35 -11.01
C PRO A 270 17.98 1.61 -10.79
N MET A 271 19.09 2.35 -10.84
CA MET A 271 20.42 1.79 -10.51
C MET A 271 20.54 1.35 -9.05
N LYS A 272 19.80 2.01 -8.16
CA LYS A 272 19.76 1.68 -6.73
C LYS A 272 18.91 0.43 -6.49
N PRO A 273 19.21 -0.39 -5.47
CA PRO A 273 18.37 -1.52 -5.10
C PRO A 273 16.95 -1.07 -4.74
N ILE A 274 15.97 -1.77 -5.28
CA ILE A 274 14.57 -1.68 -4.85
C ILE A 274 14.28 -2.75 -3.79
N TYR A 275 13.23 -2.52 -2.99
CA TYR A 275 12.86 -3.35 -1.85
C TYR A 275 11.42 -3.84 -1.96
N TYR A 276 11.18 -5.04 -1.46
CA TYR A 276 9.88 -5.67 -1.41
C TYR A 276 9.30 -5.60 0.01
N LYS A 277 8.10 -5.06 0.16
CA LYS A 277 7.41 -4.89 1.45
C LYS A 277 6.06 -5.62 1.44
N PRO A 278 5.84 -6.60 2.35
CA PRO A 278 4.52 -7.17 2.60
C PRO A 278 3.52 -6.11 3.07
N ASP A 279 2.26 -6.19 2.62
CA ASP A 279 1.24 -5.17 2.96
C ASP A 279 0.90 -5.15 4.45
N ILE A 280 1.00 -6.29 5.13
CA ILE A 280 0.84 -6.37 6.59
C ILE A 280 1.83 -5.47 7.33
N PHE A 281 3.04 -5.25 6.81
CA PHE A 281 3.97 -4.30 7.41
C PHE A 281 3.51 -2.85 7.24
N THR A 282 2.77 -2.52 6.18
CA THR A 282 2.15 -1.20 6.05
C THR A 282 1.01 -1.03 7.05
N TYR A 283 0.09 -2.00 7.13
CA TYR A 283 -1.02 -1.96 8.08
C TYR A 283 -0.58 -1.87 9.54
N LEU A 284 0.62 -2.36 9.86
CA LEU A 284 1.23 -2.27 11.20
C LEU A 284 2.09 -1.01 11.41
N GLY A 285 2.20 -0.12 10.42
CA GLY A 285 3.04 1.08 10.52
C GLY A 285 4.55 0.77 10.59
N ILE A 286 4.99 -0.39 10.11
CA ILE A 286 6.41 -0.76 10.07
C ILE A 286 7.10 0.02 8.95
N VAL A 287 7.80 1.08 9.36
CA VAL A 287 8.63 1.95 8.51
C VAL A 287 10.12 1.76 8.83
N PRO A 288 11.05 2.17 7.95
CA PRO A 288 12.47 2.18 8.29
C PRO A 288 12.72 2.95 9.60
N GLY A 289 13.49 2.37 10.53
CA GLY A 289 13.77 2.98 11.83
C GLY A 289 12.63 2.91 12.85
N ASN A 290 11.60 2.08 12.63
CA ASN A 290 10.55 1.87 13.62
C ASN A 290 11.09 1.42 14.98
N LYS A 291 10.33 1.69 16.05
CA LYS A 291 10.67 1.40 17.45
C LYS A 291 10.97 -0.07 17.77
N TYR A 292 10.50 -1.01 16.94
CA TYR A 292 10.72 -2.44 17.12
C TYR A 292 12.05 -2.92 16.51
N GLY A 293 12.75 -2.06 15.76
CA GLY A 293 13.96 -2.42 15.01
C GLY A 293 13.71 -3.47 13.91
N ILE A 294 12.45 -3.63 13.48
CA ILE A 294 12.07 -4.57 12.43
C ILE A 294 12.41 -3.98 11.07
N LYS A 295 13.00 -4.77 10.17
CA LYS A 295 13.24 -4.33 8.79
C LYS A 295 11.91 -4.17 8.06
N ALA A 296 11.67 -3.01 7.45
CA ALA A 296 10.42 -2.71 6.73
C ALA A 296 10.29 -3.43 5.37
N SER A 297 11.29 -4.21 4.96
CA SER A 297 11.29 -4.97 3.72
C SER A 297 11.68 -6.42 3.96
N MET A 298 10.97 -7.32 3.27
CA MET A 298 11.21 -8.76 3.30
C MET A 298 12.36 -9.12 2.34
N TYR A 299 12.32 -8.59 1.11
CA TYR A 299 13.36 -8.80 0.11
C TYR A 299 14.00 -7.50 -0.36
N SER A 300 15.25 -7.61 -0.80
CA SER A 300 15.95 -6.65 -1.64
C SER A 300 16.09 -7.23 -3.04
N SER A 301 16.04 -6.38 -4.06
CA SER A 301 16.39 -6.80 -5.44
C SER A 301 17.78 -7.44 -5.55
N LYS A 302 18.68 -7.13 -4.61
CA LYS A 302 20.01 -7.77 -4.50
C LYS A 302 19.97 -9.23 -4.08
N ASP A 303 18.93 -9.65 -3.37
CA ASP A 303 18.80 -11.04 -2.90
C ASP A 303 18.57 -11.99 -4.09
N PHE A 304 18.12 -11.44 -5.23
CA PHE A 304 17.88 -12.12 -6.51
C PHE A 304 18.96 -11.78 -7.56
N LEU A 305 20.19 -11.43 -7.16
CA LEU A 305 21.31 -11.14 -8.08
C LEU A 305 22.25 -12.32 -8.31
N SER A 306 21.85 -13.54 -7.97
CA SER A 306 22.71 -14.72 -8.08
C SER A 306 21.92 -15.99 -8.36
N THR A 307 21.84 -16.39 -9.63
CA THR A 307 22.42 -17.65 -10.14
C THR A 307 22.54 -17.54 -11.68
N LYS A 308 23.70 -17.14 -12.18
CA LYS A 308 24.17 -17.47 -13.53
C LYS A 308 25.65 -17.77 -13.46
#